data_AF-A8FV35-F1
#
_entry.id   AF-A8FV35-F1
#
_cell.length_a   1.000
_cell.length_b   1.000
_cell.length_c   1.000
_cell.angle_alpha   90.00
_cell.angle_beta   90.00
_cell.angle_gamma   90.00
#
_symmetry.space_group_name_H-M   'P 1'
#
loop_
_entity.id
_entity.type
_entity.pdbx_description
1 polymer ?
#
loop_
_entity_poly.entity_id
_entity_poly.type
_entity_poly.pdbx_seq_one_letter_code
_entity_poly.pdbx_strand_id
1 'polypeptide(L)'
;MLMMGLMWYLLGMVTTGAIWGYVYLQRRYKLNWKANLGLFSAFAFAWICIGWSWGSFAEGEPQSGAMGLLNFGLPALILALFTWRKFIQPESK
;
A
#
# COMPACT_ATOMS: atom_id res chain seq x y z
N MET A 1 2.05 21.55 12.01
CA MET A 1 1.39 21.80 10.70
C MET A 1 2.28 21.39 9.51
N LEU A 2 3.55 21.84 9.41
CA LEU A 2 4.48 21.44 8.33
C LEU A 2 4.70 19.92 8.22
N MET A 3 4.89 19.21 9.34
CA MET A 3 5.09 17.74 9.35
C MET A 3 3.90 16.96 8.76
N MET A 4 2.67 17.43 8.99
CA MET A 4 1.47 16.81 8.43
C MET A 4 1.32 17.13 6.94
N GLY A 5 1.66 18.36 6.52
CA GLY A 5 1.67 18.72 5.10
C GLY A 5 2.67 17.87 4.29
N LEU A 6 3.87 17.65 4.84
CA LEU A 6 4.87 16.78 4.22
C LEU A 6 4.39 15.34 4.11
N MET A 7 3.75 14.80 5.15
CA MET A 7 3.16 13.45 5.13
C MET A 7 2.17 13.31 3.97
N TRP A 8 1.21 14.23 3.84
CA TRP A 8 0.21 14.19 2.78
C TRP A 8 0.82 14.34 1.38
N TYR A 9 1.85 15.18 1.24
CA TYR A 9 2.57 15.33 -0.01
C TYR A 9 3.30 14.03 -0.42
N LEU A 10 4.04 13.42 0.51
CA LEU A 10 4.75 12.17 0.29
C LEU A 10 3.77 11.03 0.00
N LEU A 11 2.65 10.97 0.74
CA LEU A 11 1.55 10.06 0.44
C LEU A 11 1.08 10.29 -1.01
N GLY A 12 0.79 11.52 -1.43
CA GLY A 12 0.41 11.81 -2.82
C GLY A 12 1.42 11.28 -3.87
N MET A 13 2.72 11.41 -3.60
CA MET A 13 3.78 10.82 -4.42
C MET A 13 3.72 9.29 -4.44
N VAL A 14 3.51 8.66 -3.28
CA VAL A 14 3.35 7.20 -3.16
C VAL A 14 2.15 6.71 -3.97
N THR A 15 1.00 7.40 -3.93
CA THR A 15 -0.16 7.05 -4.79
C THR A 15 0.19 7.11 -6.26
N THR A 16 0.87 8.18 -6.67
CA THR A 16 1.25 8.37 -8.07
C THR A 16 2.19 7.26 -8.53
N GLY A 17 3.17 6.91 -7.70
CA GLY A 17 4.07 5.77 -7.96
C GLY A 17 3.34 4.42 -7.99
N ALA A 18 2.37 4.21 -7.09
CA ALA A 18 1.56 3.00 -7.06
C ALA A 18 0.68 2.85 -8.30
N ILE A 19 0.05 3.93 -8.76
CA ILE A 19 -0.74 3.94 -10.00
C ILE A 19 0.17 3.64 -11.21
N TRP A 20 1.35 4.27 -11.27
CA TRP A 20 2.29 4.01 -12.35
C TRP A 20 2.77 2.54 -12.36
N GLY A 21 3.09 2.00 -11.19
CA GLY A 21 3.43 0.58 -11.01
C GLY A 21 2.29 -0.35 -11.42
N TYR A 22 1.03 0.01 -11.10
CA TYR A 22 -0.15 -0.73 -11.51
C TYR A 22 -0.33 -0.76 -13.03
N VAL A 23 -0.21 0.40 -13.71
CA VAL A 23 -0.28 0.49 -15.17
C VAL A 23 0.84 -0.31 -15.82
N TYR A 24 2.05 -0.26 -15.27
CA TYR A 24 3.16 -1.09 -15.75
C TYR A 24 2.86 -2.59 -15.61
N LEU A 25 2.32 -3.02 -14.47
CA LEU A 25 1.92 -4.41 -14.25
C LEU A 25 0.85 -4.86 -15.23
N GLN A 26 -0.17 -4.05 -15.49
CA GLN A 26 -1.23 -4.35 -16.46
C GLN A 26 -0.70 -4.54 -17.89
N ARG A 27 0.41 -3.88 -18.26
CA ARG A 27 1.03 -4.01 -19.58
C ARG A 27 1.93 -5.25 -19.71
N ARG A 28 2.33 -5.87 -18.60
CA ARG A 28 3.33 -6.95 -18.55
C ARG A 28 2.75 -8.29 -18.09
N TYR A 29 1.63 -8.26 -17.37
CA TYR A 29 1.03 -9.41 -16.71
C TYR A 29 -0.47 -9.42 -16.94
N LYS A 30 -1.06 -10.63 -17.01
CA LYS A 30 -2.51 -10.79 -17.00
C LYS A 30 -3.04 -10.63 -15.58
N LEU A 31 -3.58 -9.45 -15.27
CA LEU A 31 -4.20 -9.16 -13.98
C LEU A 31 -5.68 -9.55 -14.00
N ASN A 32 -6.00 -10.70 -13.40
CA ASN A 32 -7.39 -11.09 -13.15
C ASN A 32 -8.04 -10.20 -12.08
N TRP A 33 -9.38 -10.20 -12.00
CA TRP A 33 -10.13 -9.45 -10.97
C TRP A 33 -9.61 -9.71 -9.54
N LYS A 34 -9.24 -10.95 -9.21
CA LYS A 34 -8.63 -11.32 -7.92
C LYS A 34 -7.28 -10.63 -7.69
N ALA A 35 -6.45 -10.49 -8.73
CA ALA A 35 -5.18 -9.77 -8.64
C ALA A 35 -5.41 -8.27 -8.41
N ASN A 36 -6.39 -7.68 -9.09
CA ASN A 36 -6.75 -6.27 -8.92
C ASN A 36 -7.27 -5.99 -7.50
N LEU A 37 -8.17 -6.82 -6.98
CA LEU A 37 -8.62 -6.72 -5.59
C LEU A 37 -7.48 -6.90 -4.58
N GLY A 38 -6.59 -7.86 -4.82
CA GLY A 38 -5.42 -8.10 -3.98
C GLY A 38 -4.45 -6.92 -3.94
N LEU A 39 -4.15 -6.33 -5.10
CA LEU A 39 -3.29 -5.16 -5.21
C LEU A 39 -3.93 -3.91 -4.60
N PHE A 40 -5.21 -3.68 -4.87
CA PHE A 40 -5.95 -2.54 -4.31
C PHE A 40 -6.04 -2.62 -2.78
N SER A 41 -6.40 -3.79 -2.24
CA SER A 41 -6.47 -4.00 -0.80
C SER A 41 -5.10 -3.84 -0.14
N ALA A 42 -4.04 -4.45 -0.69
CA ALA A 42 -2.69 -4.27 -0.18
C ALA A 42 -2.25 -2.79 -0.18
N PHE A 43 -2.56 -2.05 -1.24
CA PHE A 43 -2.27 -0.62 -1.33
C PHE A 43 -3.05 0.19 -0.29
N ALA A 44 -4.37 -0.05 -0.14
CA ALA A 44 -5.19 0.65 0.84
C ALA A 44 -4.72 0.42 2.28
N PHE A 45 -4.36 -0.82 2.63
CA PHE A 45 -3.79 -1.14 3.93
C PHE A 45 -2.44 -0.46 4.15
N ALA A 46 -1.55 -0.48 3.15
CA ALA A 46 -0.26 0.22 3.24
C ALA A 46 -0.43 1.75 3.38
N TRP A 47 -1.38 2.33 2.65
CA TRP A 47 -1.71 3.74 2.70
C TRP A 47 -2.18 4.17 4.09
N ILE A 48 -3.17 3.46 4.63
CA ILE A 48 -3.71 3.69 5.98
C ILE A 48 -2.61 3.48 7.02
N CYS A 49 -1.79 2.44 6.86
CA CYS A 49 -0.67 2.16 7.76
C CYS A 49 0.29 3.36 7.88
N ILE A 50 0.71 3.92 6.75
CA ILE A 50 1.66 5.05 6.72
C ILE A 50 1.01 6.29 7.33
N GLY A 51 -0.22 6.62 6.93
CA GLY A 51 -0.94 7.79 7.44
C GLY A 51 -1.22 7.70 8.94
N TRP A 52 -1.69 6.55 9.41
CA TRP A 52 -1.96 6.29 10.82
C TRP A 52 -0.68 6.34 11.65
N SER A 53 0.37 5.66 11.22
CA SER A 53 1.64 5.61 11.95
C SER A 53 2.22 7.01 12.09
N TRP A 54 2.28 7.78 11.00
CA TRP A 54 2.80 9.14 11.02
C TRP A 54 1.94 10.07 11.88
N GLY A 55 0.61 9.98 11.77
CA GLY A 55 -0.32 10.72 12.62
C GLY A 55 -0.09 10.45 14.11
N SER A 56 0.04 9.18 14.48
CA SER A 56 0.32 8.78 15.86
C SER A 56 1.66 9.32 16.38
N PHE A 57 2.70 9.34 15.55
CA PHE A 57 3.98 9.98 15.92
C PHE A 57 3.85 11.50 16.07
N ALA A 58 3.09 12.16 15.19
CA ALA A 58 2.85 13.59 15.26
C ALA A 58 2.02 14.00 16.48
N GLU A 59 1.17 13.10 16.98
CA GLU A 59 0.35 13.26 18.18
C GLU A 59 1.09 12.88 19.48
N GLY A 60 2.30 12.34 19.38
CA GLY A 60 3.09 11.92 20.56
C GLY A 60 2.70 10.57 21.15
N GLU A 61 1.91 9.77 20.41
CA GLU A 61 1.39 8.46 20.83
C GLU A 61 2.04 7.32 20.02
N PRO A 62 3.34 7.01 20.24
CA PRO A 62 4.06 6.02 19.44
C PRO A 62 3.49 4.61 19.57
N GLN A 63 2.80 4.29 20.67
CA GLN A 63 2.12 3.00 20.85
C GLN A 63 0.97 2.81 19.85
N SER A 64 0.20 3.87 19.57
CA SER A 64 -0.84 3.85 18.53
C SER A 64 -0.23 3.64 17.14
N GLY A 65 0.94 4.23 16.89
CA GLY A 65 1.69 4.02 15.65
C GLY A 65 2.15 2.57 15.47
N ALA A 66 2.67 1.95 16.53
CA ALA A 66 3.06 0.54 16.52
C ALA A 66 1.86 -0.40 16.26
N MET A 67 0.70 -0.09 16.85
CA MET A 67 -0.55 -0.81 16.55
C MET A 67 -0.97 -0.65 15.08
N GLY A 68 -0.81 0.55 14.50
CA GLY A 68 -1.08 0.78 13.07
C GLY A 68 -0.19 -0.08 12.16
N LEU A 69 1.10 -0.21 12.47
CA LEU A 69 2.02 -1.09 11.74
C LEU A 69 1.60 -2.56 11.78
N LEU A 70 1.16 -3.05 12.95
CA LEU A 70 0.71 -4.44 13.10
C LEU A 70 -0.65 -4.69 12.43
N ASN A 71 -1.62 -3.80 12.62
CA ASN A 71 -2.99 -4.00 12.15
C ASN A 71 -3.19 -3.66 10.68
N PHE A 72 -2.36 -2.79 10.10
CA PHE A 72 -2.48 -2.38 8.70
C PHE A 72 -1.25 -2.77 7.88
N GLY A 73 -0.04 -2.56 8.42
CA GLY A 73 1.20 -2.87 7.71
C GLY A 73 1.41 -4.36 7.46
N LEU A 74 1.20 -5.20 8.48
CA LEU A 74 1.36 -6.65 8.34
C LEU A 74 0.34 -7.25 7.35
N PRO A 75 -0.97 -6.95 7.43
CA PRO A 75 -1.92 -7.36 6.40
C PRO A 75 -1.59 -6.84 5.00
N ALA A 76 -1.10 -5.59 4.86
CA ALA A 76 -0.69 -5.05 3.57
C ALA A 76 0.41 -5.91 2.92
N LEU A 77 1.44 -6.28 3.69
CA LEU A 77 2.55 -7.11 3.22
C LEU A 77 2.08 -8.53 2.86
N ILE A 78 1.24 -9.15 3.70
CA ILE A 78 0.70 -10.49 3.44
C ILE A 78 -0.13 -10.48 2.15
N LEU A 79 -1.03 -9.50 1.99
CA LEU A 79 -1.86 -9.36 0.80
C LEU A 79 -1.02 -9.11 -0.45
N ALA A 80 -0.01 -8.24 -0.38
CA ALA A 80 0.90 -7.99 -1.50
C ALA A 80 1.63 -9.25 -1.93
N LEU A 81 2.25 -9.96 -0.98
CA LEU A 81 3.00 -11.20 -1.24
C LEU A 81 2.11 -12.32 -1.78
N PHE A 82 0.92 -12.50 -1.18
CA PHE A 82 -0.02 -13.53 -1.62
C PHE A 82 -0.55 -13.22 -3.01
N THR A 83 -0.88 -11.97 -3.29
CA THR A 83 -1.35 -11.51 -4.61
C THR A 83 -0.29 -11.73 -5.67
N TRP A 84 0.95 -11.37 -5.37
CA TRP A 84 2.09 -11.59 -6.27
C TRP A 84 2.31 -13.07 -6.59
N ARG A 85 2.28 -13.94 -5.58
CA ARG A 85 2.58 -15.37 -5.76
C ARG A 85 1.43 -16.16 -6.38
N LYS A 86 0.18 -15.77 -6.18
CA LYS A 86 -0.99 -16.59 -6.56
C LYS A 86 -1.81 -16.02 -7.70
N PHE A 87 -1.84 -14.71 -7.88
CA PHE A 87 -2.77 -14.06 -8.81
C PHE A 87 -2.09 -13.30 -9.96
N ILE A 88 -0.82 -12.94 -9.82
CA ILE A 88 -0.04 -12.32 -10.89
C ILE A 88 0.68 -13.43 -11.67
N GLN A 89 0.19 -13.71 -12.88
CA GLN A 89 0.79 -14.69 -13.79
C GLN A 89 1.47 -13.97 -14.97
N PRO A 90 2.65 -14.42 -15.41
CA PRO A 90 3.27 -13.88 -16.61
C PRO A 90 2.33 -14.07 -17.78
N GLU A 91 2.22 -13.05 -18.63
CA GLU A 91 1.43 -13.14 -19.85
C GLU A 91 2.03 -14.24 -20.73
N SER A 92 1.33 -15.37 -20.87
CA SER A 92 1.71 -16.41 -21.81
C SER A 92 1.74 -15.78 -23.19
N LYS A 93 2.93 -15.73 -23.80
CA LYS A 93 3.05 -15.55 -25.25
C LYS A 93 2.24 -16.61 -25.97
#